data_AF-A0A9E7F2X2-F1
#
_entry.id   AF-A0A9E7F2X2-F1
#
_cell.length_a   1.000
_cell.length_b   1.000
_cell.length_c   1.000
_cell.angle_alpha   90.00
_cell.angle_beta   90.00
_cell.angle_gamma   90.00
#
_symmetry.space_group_name_H-M   'P 1'
#
loop_
_entity.id
_entity.type
_entity.pdbx_description
1 polymer ?
#
loop_
_entity_poly.entity_id
_entity_poly.type
_entity_poly.pdbx_seq_one_letter_code
_entity_poly.pdbx_strand_id
1 'polypeptide(L)'
;MLLSTMEVLPGFRLYLLVSLIRKAKEGYTEIVKGVYFGNPVVTRQVIEEIKLKEESPDDYWFFLGFSRWGYDQLFQEITEGTWHLSGDPIEHLDWPEN
;
A
#
# COMPACT_ATOMS: atom_id res chain seq x y z
N MET A 1 9.80 24.73 14.53
CA MET A 1 8.47 24.14 14.28
C MET A 1 8.55 22.68 14.70
N LEU A 2 8.15 22.40 15.94
CA LEU A 2 8.23 21.07 16.56
C LEU A 2 7.02 20.26 16.10
N LEU A 3 7.22 19.19 15.34
CA LEU A 3 6.27 18.09 15.31
C LEU A 3 6.60 17.19 16.49
N SER A 4 5.85 17.43 17.57
CA SER A 4 5.83 16.63 18.79
C SER A 4 5.68 15.16 18.42
N THR A 5 6.60 14.38 18.95
CA THR A 5 6.46 12.94 19.15
C THR A 5 5.07 12.66 19.72
N MET A 6 4.19 12.04 18.93
CA MET A 6 3.01 11.40 19.50
C MET A 6 3.53 10.18 20.25
N GLU A 7 3.37 10.22 21.57
CA GLU A 7 3.62 9.07 22.43
C GLU A 7 2.78 7.90 21.91
N VAL A 8 3.47 6.85 21.45
CA VAL A 8 2.86 5.61 21.02
C VAL A 8 2.30 4.93 22.27
N LEU A 9 0.98 4.88 22.39
CA LEU A 9 0.31 4.11 23.44
C LEU A 9 0.82 2.65 23.40
N PRO A 10 1.26 2.07 24.53
CA PRO A 10 1.77 0.71 24.57
C PRO A 10 0.62 -0.26 24.29
N GLY A 11 0.58 -0.79 23.07
CA GLY A 11 -0.46 -1.73 22.62
C GLY A 11 -0.92 -1.48 21.17
N PHE A 12 -0.76 -0.26 20.66
CA PHE A 12 -1.02 0.05 19.25
C PHE A 12 0.27 -0.12 18.44
N ARG A 13 0.57 -1.36 18.03
CA ARG A 13 1.45 -1.51 16.87
C ARG A 13 0.72 -0.84 15.69
N LEU A 14 1.34 0.20 15.12
CA LEU A 14 0.97 0.75 13.82
C LEU A 14 1.27 -0.32 12.76
N TYR A 15 0.44 -1.35 12.73
CA TYR A 15 0.34 -2.24 11.60
C TYR A 15 -0.18 -1.38 10.45
N LEU A 16 0.75 -0.90 9.63
CA LEU A 16 0.48 -0.14 8.42
C LEU A 16 -0.11 -1.11 7.42
N LEU A 17 -1.39 -1.40 7.61
CA LEU A 17 -2.20 -2.23 6.73
C LEU A 17 -2.67 -1.35 5.58
N VAL A 18 -2.30 -1.72 4.37
CA VAL A 18 -2.70 -1.03 3.14
C VAL A 18 -3.35 -2.02 2.20
N SER A 19 -4.01 -1.52 1.17
CA SER A 19 -4.69 -2.37 0.19
C SER A 19 -4.49 -1.89 -1.22
N LEU A 20 -4.56 -2.85 -2.16
CA LEU A 20 -4.70 -2.58 -3.59
C LEU A 20 -6.03 -3.13 -4.09
N ILE A 21 -6.62 -2.46 -5.08
CA ILE A 21 -7.86 -2.88 -5.75
C ILE A 21 -7.80 -2.74 -7.27
N ARG A 22 -8.65 -3.52 -7.94
CA ARG A 22 -8.83 -3.56 -9.40
C ARG A 22 -9.77 -2.51 -10.00
N LYS A 23 -10.51 -1.82 -9.15
CA LYS A 23 -11.61 -0.95 -9.57
C LYS A 23 -11.46 0.41 -8.91
N ALA A 24 -11.82 1.48 -9.61
CA ALA A 24 -11.85 2.81 -8.99
C ALA A 24 -12.83 2.81 -7.81
N LYS A 25 -12.39 3.34 -6.66
CA LYS A 25 -13.20 3.48 -5.45
C LYS A 25 -12.82 4.77 -4.73
N GLU A 26 -13.79 5.39 -4.08
CA GLU A 26 -13.56 6.60 -3.29
C GLU A 26 -12.47 6.36 -2.22
N GLY A 27 -11.57 7.34 -2.05
CA GLY A 27 -10.45 7.25 -1.11
C GLY A 27 -9.24 6.46 -1.62
N TYR A 28 -9.34 5.77 -2.76
CA TYR A 28 -8.21 5.09 -3.38
C TYR A 28 -7.55 5.99 -4.45
N THR A 29 -6.23 5.85 -4.59
CA THR A 29 -5.43 6.59 -5.58
C THR A 29 -4.93 5.64 -6.67
N GLU A 30 -5.14 5.94 -7.94
CA GLU A 30 -4.57 5.16 -9.03
C GLU A 30 -3.04 5.31 -9.03
N ILE A 31 -2.31 4.19 -8.88
CA ILE A 31 -0.84 4.17 -8.84
C ILE A 31 -0.24 3.59 -10.13
N VAL A 32 -0.99 2.70 -10.77
CA VAL A 32 -0.74 2.10 -12.09
C VAL A 32 -2.10 1.96 -12.74
N LYS A 33 -2.18 1.98 -14.07
CA LYS A 33 -3.44 1.87 -14.80
C LYS A 33 -4.27 0.66 -14.31
N GLY A 34 -5.46 0.93 -13.78
CA GLY A 34 -6.37 -0.10 -13.25
C GLY A 34 -5.98 -0.70 -11.89
N VAL A 35 -4.96 -0.17 -11.23
CA VAL A 35 -4.54 -0.56 -9.87
C VAL A 35 -4.59 0.65 -8.95
N TYR A 36 -5.42 0.55 -7.92
CA TYR A 36 -5.65 1.65 -6.99
C TYR A 36 -5.17 1.31 -5.58
N PHE A 37 -4.47 2.25 -4.96
CA PHE A 37 -3.90 2.14 -3.62
C PHE A 37 -4.78 2.78 -2.55
N GLY A 38 -5.05 2.01 -1.49
CA GLY A 38 -5.73 2.45 -0.29
C GLY A 38 -4.74 2.63 0.86
N ASN A 39 -4.72 3.84 1.44
CA ASN A 39 -3.94 4.11 2.65
C ASN A 39 -4.55 3.38 3.87
N PRO A 40 -3.89 3.41 5.05
CA PRO A 40 -4.40 2.69 6.23
C PRO A 40 -5.78 3.10 6.73
N VAL A 41 -6.20 4.34 6.49
CA VAL A 41 -7.53 4.83 6.89
C VAL A 41 -8.60 4.19 6.02
N VAL A 42 -8.45 4.29 4.70
CA VAL A 42 -9.42 3.74 3.74
C VAL A 42 -9.43 2.22 3.76
N THR A 43 -8.26 1.58 3.93
CA THR A 43 -8.15 0.12 4.05
C THR A 43 -8.92 -0.40 5.27
N ARG A 44 -8.88 0.31 6.41
CA ARG A 44 -9.64 -0.07 7.59
C ARG A 44 -11.15 0.01 7.35
N GLN A 45 -11.61 1.06 6.65
CA GLN A 45 -13.02 1.21 6.33
C GLN A 45 -13.52 0.03 5.49
N VAL A 46 -12.78 -0.33 4.43
CA VAL A 46 -13.14 -1.47 3.57
C VAL A 46 -13.20 -2.79 4.33
N ILE A 47 -12.32 -3.02 5.30
CA ILE A 47 -12.38 -4.24 6.13
C ILE A 47 -13.71 -4.33 6.88
N GLU A 48 -14.25 -3.22 7.37
CA GLU A 48 -15.57 -3.20 7.98
C GLU A 48 -16.69 -3.43 6.95
N GLU A 49 -16.60 -2.83 5.76
CA GLU A 49 -17.55 -3.06 4.65
C GLU A 49 -17.57 -4.54 4.22
N ILE A 50 -16.40 -5.20 4.15
CA ILE A 50 -16.29 -6.65 3.87
C ILE A 50 -16.96 -7.47 4.97
N LYS A 51 -16.74 -7.14 6.25
CA LYS A 51 -17.41 -7.83 7.38
C LYS A 51 -18.93 -7.68 7.32
N LEU A 52 -19.42 -6.54 6.86
CA LEU A 52 -20.84 -6.27 6.63
C LEU A 52 -21.38 -6.89 5.33
N LYS A 53 -20.52 -7.56 4.53
CA LYS A 53 -20.82 -8.16 3.23
C LYS A 53 -21.24 -7.15 2.15
N GLU A 54 -20.80 -5.91 2.28
CA GLU A 54 -21.05 -4.84 1.29
C GLU A 54 -19.99 -4.86 0.17
N GLU A 55 -18.80 -5.39 0.47
CA GLU A 55 -17.69 -5.56 -0.46
C GLU A 55 -17.21 -7.02 -0.48
N SER A 56 -16.76 -7.49 -1.64
CA SER A 56 -16.13 -8.82 -1.76
C SER A 56 -14.65 -8.73 -1.38
N PRO A 57 -14.13 -9.62 -0.52
CA PRO A 57 -12.69 -9.65 -0.22
C PRO A 57 -11.83 -10.01 -1.44
N ASP A 58 -12.37 -10.71 -2.44
CA ASP A 58 -11.65 -11.15 -3.65
C ASP A 58 -11.23 -9.99 -4.57
N ASP A 59 -11.80 -8.80 -4.35
CA ASP A 59 -11.46 -7.59 -5.09
C ASP A 59 -10.22 -6.88 -4.53
N TYR A 60 -9.73 -7.30 -3.36
CA TYR A 60 -8.73 -6.59 -2.57
C TYR A 60 -7.49 -7.45 -2.31
N TRP A 61 -6.32 -6.82 -2.38
CA TRP A 61 -5.09 -7.40 -1.85
C TRP A 61 -4.59 -6.57 -0.67
N PHE A 62 -4.47 -7.20 0.49
CA PHE A 62 -4.01 -6.57 1.73
C PHE A 62 -2.52 -6.82 1.98
N PHE A 63 -1.81 -5.76 2.39
CA PHE A 63 -0.39 -5.80 2.69
C PHE A 63 -0.13 -5.27 4.08
N LEU A 64 0.72 -5.97 4.83
CA LEU A 64 1.12 -5.59 6.18
C LEU A 64 2.55 -5.04 6.17
N GLY A 65 2.69 -3.74 6.38
CA GLY A 65 3.98 -3.06 6.34
C GLY A 65 4.40 -2.65 4.92
N PHE A 66 5.56 -1.99 4.84
CA PHE A 66 6.12 -1.53 3.57
C PHE A 66 7.65 -1.48 3.64
N SER A 67 8.29 -1.59 2.48
CA SER A 67 9.71 -1.28 2.33
C SER A 67 9.92 0.22 2.30
N ARG A 68 10.88 0.72 3.08
CA ARG A 68 11.21 2.14 3.16
C ARG A 68 12.70 2.33 2.91
N TRP A 69 13.02 3.40 2.20
CA TRP A 69 14.38 3.86 2.02
C TRP A 69 14.61 5.18 2.75
N GLY A 70 15.84 5.39 3.20
CA GLY A 70 16.36 6.72 3.53
C GLY A 70 16.41 7.61 2.29
N TYR A 71 16.60 8.92 2.49
CA TYR A 71 16.49 9.93 1.43
C TYR A 71 17.30 9.60 0.17
N ASP A 72 18.59 9.28 0.31
CA ASP A 72 19.46 8.93 -0.83
C ASP A 72 19.68 7.43 -1.01
N GLN A 73 19.19 6.62 -0.08
CA GLN A 73 19.55 5.20 0.01
C GLN A 73 19.11 4.42 -1.24
N LEU A 74 17.88 4.62 -1.71
CA LEU A 74 17.38 3.92 -2.90
C LEU A 74 18.22 4.26 -4.14
N PHE A 75 18.58 5.53 -4.32
CA PHE A 75 19.37 5.95 -5.47
C PHE A 75 20.79 5.39 -5.44
N GLN A 76 21.39 5.31 -4.25
CA GLN A 76 22.69 4.67 -4.05
C GLN A 76 22.61 3.17 -4.38
N GLU A 77 21.63 2.46 -3.83
CA GLU A 77 21.43 1.03 -4.10
C GLU A 77 21.21 0.73 -5.59
N ILE A 78 20.47 1.60 -6.30
CA ILE A 78 20.31 1.50 -7.76
C ILE A 78 21.65 1.69 -8.48
N THR A 79 22.42 2.72 -8.10
CA THR A 79 23.71 3.05 -8.74
C THR A 79 24.77 1.96 -8.50
N GLU A 80 24.75 1.34 -7.32
CA GLU A 80 25.63 0.23 -6.94
C GLU A 80 25.26 -1.09 -7.62
N GLY A 81 24.11 -1.14 -8.32
CA GLY A 81 23.64 -2.34 -9.00
C GLY A 81 22.98 -3.35 -8.08
N THR A 82 22.55 -2.94 -6.87
CA THR A 82 21.81 -3.80 -5.92
C THR A 82 20.41 -4.14 -6.43
N TRP A 83 19.83 -3.28 -7.28
CA TRP A 83 18.52 -3.49 -7.90
C TRP A 83 18.62 -3.60 -9.42
N HIS A 84 17.92 -4.59 -9.99
CA HIS A 84 17.65 -4.66 -11.42
C HIS A 84 16.31 -3.98 -11.71
N LEU A 85 16.34 -2.92 -12.52
CA LEU A 85 15.15 -2.17 -12.91
C LEU A 85 14.71 -2.57 -14.32
N SER A 86 13.39 -2.63 -14.54
CA SER A 86 12.82 -2.63 -15.89
C SER A 86 12.65 -1.19 -16.35
N GLY A 87 12.99 -0.90 -17.61
CA GLY A 87 12.72 0.40 -18.24
C GLY A 87 11.28 0.53 -18.72
N ASP A 88 10.56 -0.58 -18.83
CA ASP A 88 9.18 -0.59 -19.27
C ASP A 88 8.25 -0.24 -18.10
N PRO A 89 7.26 0.65 -18.30
CA PRO A 89 6.23 0.90 -17.31
C PRO A 89 5.56 -0.41 -16.90
N ILE A 90 5.22 -0.54 -15.62
CA ILE A 90 4.34 -1.62 -15.18
C ILE A 90 2.98 -1.39 -15.85
N GLU A 91 2.65 -2.18 -16.87
CA GLU A 91 1.38 -2.04 -17.59
C GLU A 91 0.21 -2.74 -16.87
N HIS A 92 0.53 -3.79 -16.11
CA HIS A 92 -0.43 -4.56 -15.32
C HIS A 92 0.25 -5.15 -14.09
N LEU A 93 -0.54 -5.39 -13.05
CA LEU A 93 -0.13 -6.14 -11.87
C LEU A 93 -0.79 -7.52 -11.94
N ASP A 94 0.01 -8.57 -11.93
CA ASP A 94 -0.48 -9.94 -11.88
C ASP A 94 -1.22 -10.16 -10.56
N TRP A 95 -2.53 -10.40 -10.65
CA TRP A 95 -3.31 -10.70 -9.46
C TRP A 95 -3.15 -12.13 -9.01
N PRO A 96 -3.18 -12.37 -7.70
CA PRO A 96 -3.24 -13.74 -7.20
C PRO A 96 -4.45 -14.44 -7.80
N GLU A 97 -4.20 -15.61 -8.38
CA GLU A 97 -5.25 -16.54 -8.79
C GLU A 97 -5.91 -17.11 -7.52
N ASN A 98 -7.24 -17.24 -7.54
CA ASN A 98 -8.03 -17.81 -6.45
C ASN A 98 -8.11 -19.34 -6.55
#